data_AF-A0A9W3CYJ6-F1
#
_entry.id   AF-A0A9W3CYJ6-F1
#
_cell.length_a   1.000
_cell.length_b   1.000
_cell.length_c   1.000
_cell.angle_alpha   90.00
_cell.angle_beta   90.00
_cell.angle_gamma   90.00
#
_symmetry.space_group_name_H-M   'P 1'
#
loop_
_entity.id
_entity.type
_entity.pdbx_description
1 polymer ?
#
loop_
_entity_poly.entity_id
_entity_poly.type
_entity_poly.pdbx_seq_one_letter_code
_entity_poly.pdbx_strand_id
1 'polypeptide(L)'
;METSPKVKHFLWRCLNNALPVALNMVHRHIAKQKMCSRCGDEEESVNHLLFKCHYARLVWALANVHIPPAGVWSDSLYANIHWVLNLKKEYPMEEVEESFAPWLMWRLWKNRNDFVFRGNDHDAALTVWKVWEDVFEWISRAEVKEKEVKEPTAPKPEVKWKPPAERYLKCNSDAAWLKEERSGGAGWILRDHRGRLIWAGAKKLAEVRSAIEAEAEAVRWALQTVTGFGYDRVQFETDSLQLMRMINGEEETWPLLEPIIQEIAALMSMREEITVVYYPRSGNKTADRIARETSTFTSFVPKLYSMSPTWLSSCLESDKLVVRT
;
A
#
# COMPACT_ATOMS: atom_id res chain seq x y z
N MET A 1 15.39 8.22 15.51
CA MET A 1 14.40 8.32 14.40
C MET A 1 15.00 7.78 13.11
N GLU A 2 14.57 6.59 12.74
CA GLU A 2 14.94 5.93 11.48
C GLU A 2 13.91 6.24 10.40
N THR A 3 14.18 7.26 9.59
CA THR A 3 13.35 7.65 8.45
C THR A 3 14.21 8.02 7.24
N SER A 4 13.57 8.21 6.09
CA SER A 4 14.25 8.50 4.83
C SER A 4 15.15 9.75 4.91
N PRO A 5 16.34 9.74 4.28
CA PRO A 5 17.24 10.91 4.27
C PRO A 5 16.58 12.21 3.82
N LYS A 6 15.63 12.13 2.86
CA LYS A 6 14.86 13.30 2.40
C LYS A 6 13.96 13.89 3.50
N VAL A 7 13.36 13.03 4.32
CA VAL A 7 12.48 13.43 5.44
C VAL A 7 13.33 13.97 6.59
N LYS A 8 14.49 13.37 6.88
CA LYS A 8 15.47 13.91 7.84
C LYS A 8 15.94 15.31 7.44
N HIS A 9 16.31 15.50 6.17
CA HIS A 9 16.72 16.81 5.67
C HIS A 9 15.57 17.83 5.71
N PHE A 10 14.35 17.41 5.38
CA PHE A 10 13.16 18.24 5.55
C PHE A 10 12.96 18.71 6.99
N LEU A 11 13.01 17.80 7.97
CA LEU A 11 12.87 18.16 9.39
C LEU A 11 13.97 19.11 9.86
N TRP A 12 15.21 18.89 9.41
CA TRP A 12 16.30 19.84 9.65
C TRP A 12 15.95 21.23 9.09
N ARG A 13 15.38 21.32 7.88
CA ARG A 13 14.92 22.60 7.32
C ARG A 13 13.77 23.22 8.12
N CYS A 14 12.86 22.42 8.68
CA CYS A 14 11.82 22.93 9.58
C CYS A 14 12.45 23.60 10.80
N LEU A 15 13.34 22.88 11.50
CA LEU A 15 13.97 23.33 12.73
C LEU A 15 14.89 24.54 12.54
N ASN A 16 15.49 24.70 11.36
CA ASN A 16 16.33 25.85 11.01
C ASN A 16 15.54 27.00 10.35
N ASN A 17 14.21 26.94 10.37
CA ASN A 17 13.31 27.89 9.70
C ASN A 17 13.71 28.17 8.22
N ALA A 18 14.18 27.12 7.53
CA ALA A 18 14.72 27.19 6.18
C ALA A 18 13.72 26.70 5.11
N LEU A 19 12.49 26.35 5.53
CA LEU A 19 11.42 25.99 4.62
C LEU A 19 10.86 27.23 3.89
N PRO A 20 10.52 27.10 2.60
CA PRO A 20 9.95 28.18 1.81
C PRO A 20 8.44 28.26 2.10
N VAL A 21 8.08 28.73 3.29
CA VAL A 21 6.71 29.12 3.67
C VAL A 21 6.50 30.61 3.39
N ALA A 22 5.26 31.05 3.25
CA ALA A 22 4.95 32.42 2.81
C ALA A 22 5.63 33.48 3.70
N LEU A 23 5.62 33.30 5.02
CA LEU A 23 6.29 34.21 5.96
C LEU A 23 7.81 34.30 5.69
N ASN A 24 8.47 33.16 5.49
CA ASN A 24 9.91 33.12 5.20
C ASN A 24 10.24 33.68 3.80
N MET A 25 9.36 33.48 2.82
CA MET A 25 9.53 34.04 1.48
C MET A 25 9.43 35.56 1.50
N VAL A 26 8.51 36.14 2.27
CA VAL A 26 8.40 37.59 2.47
C VAL A 26 9.65 38.13 3.18
N HIS A 27 10.10 37.47 4.25
CA HIS A 27 11.32 37.85 4.97
C HIS A 27 12.57 37.84 4.06
N ARG A 28 12.58 36.97 3.04
CA ARG A 28 13.66 36.89 2.04
C ARG A 28 13.44 37.79 0.82
N HIS A 29 12.40 38.62 0.82
CA HIS A 29 12.02 39.51 -0.28
C HIS A 29 11.70 38.78 -1.60
N ILE A 30 11.24 37.52 -1.52
CA ILE A 30 10.87 36.68 -2.67
C ILE A 30 9.37 36.79 -2.98
N ALA A 31 8.53 36.92 -1.96
CA ALA A 31 7.07 37.01 -2.10
C ALA A 31 6.52 38.28 -1.41
N LYS A 32 5.29 38.68 -1.77
CA LYS A 32 4.61 39.85 -1.18
C LYS A 32 3.59 39.49 -0.10
N GLN A 33 3.01 38.29 -0.16
CA GLN A 33 1.97 37.84 0.75
C GLN A 33 2.55 36.85 1.78
N LYS A 34 2.24 37.09 3.06
CA LYS A 34 2.63 36.24 4.20
C LYS A 34 1.49 35.38 4.75
N MET A 35 0.25 35.61 4.30
CA MET A 35 -0.93 34.86 4.75
C MET A 35 -0.92 33.44 4.19
N CYS A 36 -1.47 32.49 4.96
CA CYS A 36 -1.63 31.11 4.50
C CYS A 36 -2.63 31.04 3.35
N SER A 37 -2.20 30.50 2.21
CA SER A 37 -3.05 30.35 1.02
C SER A 37 -4.17 29.33 1.21
N ARG A 38 -4.10 28.45 2.23
CA ARG A 38 -5.14 27.45 2.53
C ARG A 38 -6.25 28.01 3.41
N CYS A 39 -5.92 28.54 4.60
CA CYS A 39 -6.96 29.03 5.52
C CYS A 39 -7.25 30.53 5.37
N GLY A 40 -6.28 31.34 4.94
CA GLY A 40 -6.43 32.80 4.86
C GLY A 40 -6.40 33.55 6.20
N ASP A 41 -6.47 32.84 7.33
CA ASP A 41 -6.71 33.45 8.66
C ASP A 41 -5.44 33.93 9.38
N GLU A 42 -4.29 33.30 9.14
CA GLU A 42 -3.02 33.61 9.83
C GLU A 42 -1.83 33.67 8.86
N GLU A 43 -0.71 34.23 9.35
CA GLU A 43 0.57 34.20 8.64
C GLU A 43 1.13 32.77 8.56
N GLU A 44 1.58 32.37 7.38
CA GLU A 44 2.08 31.01 7.12
C GLU A 44 3.52 30.86 7.63
N SER A 45 3.65 30.61 8.92
CA SER A 45 4.88 30.08 9.52
C SER A 45 5.01 28.57 9.29
N VAL A 46 6.18 28.00 9.56
CA VAL A 46 6.37 26.54 9.55
C VAL A 46 5.47 25.85 10.57
N ASN A 47 5.29 26.45 11.76
CA ASN A 47 4.39 25.93 12.78
C ASN A 47 2.93 25.96 12.32
N HIS A 48 2.52 27.04 11.67
CA HIS A 48 1.18 27.15 11.12
C HIS A 48 0.93 26.09 10.04
N LEU A 49 1.84 25.97 9.07
CA LEU A 49 1.76 24.99 8.01
C LEU A 49 1.62 23.54 8.53
N LEU A 50 2.41 23.18 9.53
CA LEU A 50 2.50 21.80 10.00
C LEU A 50 1.47 21.44 11.08
N PHE A 51 1.01 22.40 11.88
CA PHE A 51 0.21 22.10 13.07
C PHE A 51 -1.04 22.97 13.24
N LYS A 52 -0.99 24.27 12.95
CA LYS A 52 -2.08 25.20 13.31
C LYS A 52 -3.10 25.47 12.21
N CYS A 53 -2.72 25.33 10.94
CA CYS A 53 -3.64 25.52 9.82
C CYS A 53 -4.86 24.60 9.97
N HIS A 54 -6.06 25.09 9.65
CA HIS A 54 -7.30 24.31 9.72
C HIS A 54 -7.17 22.95 9.01
N TYR A 55 -6.55 22.94 7.83
CA TYR A 55 -6.27 21.74 7.09
C TYR A 55 -5.31 20.79 7.82
N ALA A 56 -4.21 21.31 8.37
CA ALA A 56 -3.24 20.50 9.10
C ALA A 56 -3.87 19.88 10.35
N ARG A 57 -4.66 20.65 11.11
CA ARG A 57 -5.39 20.17 12.29
C ARG A 57 -6.35 19.04 11.94
N LEU A 58 -7.07 19.15 10.82
CA LEU A 58 -7.96 18.09 10.34
C LEU A 58 -7.19 16.82 9.97
N VAL A 59 -6.06 16.94 9.27
CA VAL A 59 -5.20 15.80 8.93
C VAL A 59 -4.65 15.11 10.17
N TRP A 60 -4.19 15.87 11.18
CA TRP A 60 -3.73 15.30 12.45
C TRP A 60 -4.86 14.60 13.22
N ALA A 61 -6.08 15.15 13.21
CA ALA A 61 -7.23 14.53 13.85
C ALA A 61 -7.62 13.20 13.18
N LEU A 62 -7.54 13.13 11.84
CA LEU A 62 -7.83 11.91 11.07
C LEU A 62 -6.71 10.88 11.09
N ALA A 63 -5.50 11.27 11.48
CA ALA A 63 -4.35 10.38 11.58
C ALA A 63 -4.45 9.38 12.74
N ASN A 64 -5.39 9.57 13.67
CA ASN A 64 -5.61 8.70 14.83
C ASN A 64 -4.34 8.49 15.68
N VAL A 65 -3.62 9.60 15.93
CA VAL A 65 -2.45 9.66 16.83
C VAL A 65 -2.77 10.55 18.03
N HIS A 66 -2.12 10.35 19.19
CA HIS A 66 -2.28 11.29 20.31
C HIS A 66 -1.90 12.73 19.93
N ILE A 67 -2.92 13.56 19.74
CA ILE A 67 -2.78 15.02 19.62
C ILE A 67 -2.71 15.65 21.02
N PRO A 68 -2.14 16.87 21.15
CA PRO A 68 -2.11 17.57 22.42
C PRO A 68 -3.51 17.71 23.06
N PRO A 69 -3.60 17.78 24.40
CA PRO A 69 -4.87 17.97 25.10
C PRO A 69 -5.69 19.13 24.51
N ALA A 70 -7.01 18.90 24.37
CA ALA A 70 -7.95 19.82 23.69
C ALA A 70 -7.68 20.10 22.20
N GLY A 71 -6.75 19.38 21.55
CA GLY A 71 -6.42 19.55 20.13
C GLY A 71 -5.77 20.91 19.80
N VAL A 72 -5.15 21.54 20.80
CA VAL A 72 -4.51 22.86 20.67
C VAL A 72 -2.99 22.70 20.61
N TRP A 73 -2.42 23.05 19.47
CA TRP A 73 -0.98 23.02 19.25
C TRP A 73 -0.30 24.27 19.84
N SER A 74 0.92 24.10 20.37
CA SER A 74 1.73 25.19 20.93
C SER A 74 2.12 26.22 19.87
N ASP A 75 2.37 27.46 20.27
CA ASP A 75 3.05 28.48 19.45
C ASP A 75 4.50 28.10 19.10
N SER A 76 5.11 27.20 19.87
CA SER A 76 6.47 26.71 19.64
C SER A 76 6.49 25.55 18.65
N LEU A 77 7.10 25.78 17.49
CA LEU A 77 7.41 24.71 16.52
C LEU A 77 8.20 23.57 17.17
N TYR A 78 9.18 23.91 18.00
CA TYR A 78 10.04 22.93 18.66
C TYR A 78 9.24 22.03 19.62
N ALA A 79 8.33 22.62 20.41
CA ALA A 79 7.49 21.85 21.32
C ALA A 79 6.57 20.87 20.57
N ASN A 80 5.96 21.32 19.47
CA ASN A 80 5.07 20.48 18.65
C ASN A 80 5.84 19.35 17.96
N ILE A 81 7.02 19.64 17.37
CA ILE A 81 7.87 18.60 16.77
C ILE A 81 8.35 17.61 17.84
N HIS A 82 8.79 18.10 19.01
CA HIS A 82 9.21 17.23 20.10
C HIS A 82 8.08 16.30 20.54
N TRP A 83 6.86 16.81 20.69
CA TRP A 83 5.67 16.01 21.01
C TRP A 83 5.47 14.87 20.01
N VAL A 84 5.32 15.19 18.72
CA VAL A 84 4.96 14.17 17.72
C VAL A 84 6.07 13.16 17.45
N LEU A 85 7.33 13.51 17.71
CA LEU A 85 8.45 12.58 17.57
C LEU A 85 8.66 11.66 18.79
N ASN A 86 7.99 11.95 19.93
CA ASN A 86 8.09 11.15 21.14
C ASN A 86 6.81 10.34 21.44
N LEU A 87 5.82 10.32 20.54
CA LEU A 87 4.54 9.65 20.75
C LEU A 87 4.70 8.18 21.17
N LYS A 88 5.50 7.38 20.45
CA LYS A 88 5.74 5.97 20.80
C LYS A 88 6.38 5.79 22.19
N LYS A 89 7.17 6.76 22.65
CA LYS A 89 7.82 6.72 23.96
C LYS A 89 6.84 7.08 25.08
N GLU A 90 6.00 8.08 24.85
CA GLU A 90 5.04 8.59 25.85
C GLU A 90 3.73 7.77 25.88
N TYR A 91 3.37 7.19 24.74
CA TYR A 91 2.15 6.41 24.50
C TYR A 91 2.49 5.08 23.81
N PRO A 92 3.20 4.15 24.49
CA PRO A 92 3.63 2.89 23.88
C PRO A 92 2.49 1.93 23.56
N MET A 93 1.29 2.19 24.08
CA MET A 93 0.07 1.43 23.75
C MET A 93 -0.56 1.88 22.43
N GLU A 94 -0.11 3.01 21.86
CA GLU A 94 -0.46 3.36 20.49
C GLU A 94 0.49 2.68 19.52
N GLU A 95 -0.06 1.87 18.62
CA GLU A 95 0.66 1.16 17.55
C GLU A 95 1.02 2.12 16.39
N VAL A 96 1.52 3.31 16.74
CA VAL A 96 1.92 4.32 15.75
C VAL A 96 3.39 4.15 15.41
N GLU A 97 3.65 3.88 14.13
CA GLU A 97 5.01 3.81 13.58
C GLU A 97 5.81 5.09 13.83
N GLU A 98 7.06 4.96 14.30
CA GLU A 98 7.93 6.13 14.63
C GLU A 98 8.15 7.05 13.43
N SER A 99 8.10 6.49 12.23
CA SER A 99 8.26 7.21 10.98
C SER A 99 7.01 7.99 10.58
N PHE A 100 5.84 7.68 11.14
CA PHE A 100 4.56 8.22 10.67
C PHE A 100 4.48 9.75 10.76
N ALA A 101 4.69 10.33 11.94
CA ALA A 101 4.64 11.79 12.14
C ALA A 101 5.63 12.57 11.24
N PRO A 102 6.90 12.15 11.07
CA PRO A 102 7.83 12.70 10.07
C PRO A 102 7.26 12.73 8.64
N TRP A 103 6.68 11.63 8.19
CA TRP A 103 6.11 11.52 6.85
C TRP A 103 4.83 12.36 6.69
N LEU A 104 4.02 12.47 7.75
CA LEU A 104 2.84 13.32 7.76
C LEU A 104 3.20 14.80 7.59
N MET A 105 4.17 15.29 8.36
CA MET A 105 4.67 16.67 8.22
C MET A 105 5.25 16.93 6.82
N TRP A 106 6.01 15.98 6.27
CA TRP A 106 6.52 16.06 4.91
C TRP A 106 5.38 16.15 3.87
N ARG A 107 4.34 15.33 4.04
CA ARG A 107 3.18 15.31 3.15
C ARG A 107 2.38 16.60 3.24
N LEU A 108 2.15 17.17 4.43
CA LEU A 108 1.51 18.47 4.60
C LEU A 108 2.24 19.57 3.81
N TRP A 109 3.57 19.62 3.91
CA TRP A 109 4.37 20.57 3.14
C TRP A 109 4.26 20.33 1.63
N LYS A 110 4.30 19.08 1.16
CA LYS A 110 4.10 18.76 -0.26
C LYS A 110 2.71 19.17 -0.76
N ASN A 111 1.65 18.85 -0.02
CA ASN A 111 0.27 19.18 -0.38
C ASN A 111 0.07 20.69 -0.45
N ARG A 112 0.69 21.45 0.46
CA ARG A 112 0.66 22.92 0.39
C ARG A 112 1.39 23.43 -0.86
N ASN A 113 2.54 22.89 -1.20
CA ASN A 113 3.25 23.33 -2.41
C ASN A 113 2.47 22.99 -3.68
N ASP A 114 1.90 21.80 -3.76
CA ASP A 114 1.09 21.38 -4.90
C ASP A 114 -0.16 22.28 -5.05
N PHE A 115 -0.79 22.65 -3.92
CA PHE A 115 -1.87 23.62 -3.90
C PHE A 115 -1.42 25.01 -4.40
N VAL A 116 -0.32 25.55 -3.89
CA VAL A 116 0.16 26.90 -4.25
C VAL A 116 0.62 26.98 -5.71
N PHE A 117 1.28 25.94 -6.23
CA PHE A 117 1.85 25.97 -7.58
C PHE A 117 0.93 25.41 -8.66
N ARG A 118 -0.03 24.54 -8.31
CA ARG A 118 -0.90 23.84 -9.28
C ARG A 118 -2.38 23.97 -8.99
N GLY A 119 -2.78 24.59 -7.88
CA GLY A 119 -4.18 24.70 -7.48
C GLY A 119 -4.82 23.39 -7.01
N ASN A 120 -4.01 22.33 -6.84
CA ASN A 120 -4.51 21.03 -6.43
C ASN A 120 -4.82 21.01 -4.93
N ASP A 121 -6.09 20.94 -4.57
CA ASP A 121 -6.48 20.67 -3.19
C ASP A 121 -6.52 19.17 -2.91
N HIS A 122 -6.13 18.80 -1.70
CA HIS A 122 -5.95 17.41 -1.29
C HIS A 122 -6.87 17.12 -0.12
N ASP A 123 -7.74 16.13 -0.27
CA ASP A 123 -8.59 15.65 0.83
C ASP A 123 -7.75 15.18 2.04
N ALA A 124 -8.25 15.44 3.25
CA ALA A 124 -7.51 15.18 4.47
C ALA A 124 -7.40 13.67 4.78
N ALA A 125 -8.46 12.89 4.57
CA ALA A 125 -8.44 11.44 4.80
C ALA A 125 -7.52 10.74 3.78
N LEU A 126 -7.60 11.13 2.50
CA LEU A 126 -6.69 10.63 1.46
C LEU A 126 -5.23 11.01 1.75
N THR A 127 -4.99 12.14 2.42
CA THR A 127 -3.65 12.57 2.82
C THR A 127 -3.07 11.66 3.89
N VAL A 128 -3.84 11.33 4.94
CA VAL A 128 -3.44 10.36 5.97
C VAL A 128 -3.11 9.01 5.34
N TRP A 129 -3.96 8.52 4.45
CA TRP A 129 -3.72 7.25 3.77
C TRP A 129 -2.43 7.26 2.93
N LYS A 130 -2.18 8.33 2.17
CA LYS A 130 -0.92 8.53 1.44
C LYS A 130 0.31 8.62 2.33
N VAL A 131 0.16 8.98 3.61
CA VAL A 131 1.27 8.97 4.57
C VAL A 131 1.60 7.55 4.96
N TRP A 132 0.57 6.75 5.26
CA TRP A 132 0.75 5.32 5.53
C TRP A 132 1.44 4.61 4.37
N GLU A 133 0.99 4.79 3.12
CA GLU A 133 1.69 4.24 1.95
C GLU A 133 3.18 4.60 1.90
N ASP A 134 3.52 5.87 2.12
CA ASP A 134 4.91 6.35 2.12
C ASP A 134 5.73 5.73 3.28
N VAL A 135 5.12 5.54 4.45
CA VAL A 135 5.74 4.91 5.64
C VAL A 135 6.01 3.44 5.37
N PHE A 136 5.04 2.71 4.83
CA PHE A 136 5.20 1.29 4.51
C PHE A 136 6.19 1.06 3.38
N GLU A 137 6.18 1.91 2.35
CA GLU A 137 7.22 1.90 1.32
C GLU A 137 8.62 2.14 1.92
N TRP A 138 8.72 3.01 2.94
CA TRP A 138 9.99 3.24 3.63
C TRP A 138 10.44 2.02 4.46
N ILE A 139 9.54 1.44 5.26
CA ILE A 139 9.84 0.28 6.12
C ILE A 139 10.26 -0.91 5.26
N SER A 140 9.48 -1.24 4.22
CA SER A 140 9.80 -2.36 3.31
C SER A 140 11.17 -2.19 2.64
N ARG A 141 11.57 -0.97 2.26
CA ARG A 141 12.91 -0.70 1.73
C ARG A 141 14.02 -0.82 2.78
N ALA A 142 13.73 -0.52 4.05
CA ALA A 142 14.68 -0.69 5.14
C ALA A 142 14.90 -2.18 5.45
N GLU A 143 13.84 -2.98 5.49
CA GLU A 143 13.92 -4.44 5.65
C GLU A 143 14.71 -5.13 4.52
N VAL A 144 14.56 -4.65 3.27
CA VAL A 144 15.35 -5.15 2.14
C VAL A 144 16.83 -4.81 2.29
N LYS A 145 17.16 -3.61 2.80
CA LYS A 145 18.56 -3.20 3.02
C LYS A 145 19.24 -3.95 4.16
N GLU A 146 18.53 -4.32 5.22
CA GLU A 146 19.10 -5.19 6.26
C GLU A 146 19.29 -6.63 5.78
N LYS A 147 18.52 -7.08 4.78
CA LYS A 147 18.71 -8.38 4.13
C LYS A 147 19.73 -8.38 2.98
N GLU A 148 20.15 -7.22 2.49
CA GLU A 148 21.09 -7.07 1.37
C GLU A 148 22.39 -6.35 1.77
N VAL A 149 23.19 -7.03 2.60
CA VAL A 149 24.66 -7.05 2.42
C VAL A 149 25.10 -8.50 2.36
N LYS A 150 24.76 -9.17 1.26
CA LYS A 150 25.49 -10.36 0.81
C LYS A 150 26.15 -10.01 -0.51
N GLU A 151 27.41 -10.40 -0.65
CA GLU A 151 28.21 -10.30 -1.87
C GLU A 151 27.42 -10.72 -3.13
N PRO A 152 27.77 -10.21 -4.33
CA PRO A 152 27.04 -10.49 -5.57
C PRO A 152 26.86 -11.99 -5.74
N THR A 153 25.68 -12.47 -5.37
CA THR A 153 25.37 -13.89 -5.42
C THR A 153 25.03 -14.18 -6.87
N ALA A 154 25.61 -15.27 -7.39
CA ALA A 154 25.24 -15.87 -8.67
C ALA A 154 23.71 -15.79 -8.91
N PRO A 155 23.23 -15.61 -10.16
CA PRO A 155 21.82 -15.42 -10.45
C PRO A 155 20.99 -16.44 -9.69
N LYS A 156 20.15 -15.97 -8.75
CA LYS A 156 19.26 -16.83 -7.98
C LYS A 156 18.45 -17.65 -8.99
N PRO A 157 18.39 -18.98 -8.85
CA PRO A 157 17.64 -19.81 -9.78
C PRO A 157 16.20 -19.30 -9.86
N GLU A 158 15.68 -19.13 -11.08
CA GLU A 158 14.28 -18.74 -11.28
C GLU A 158 13.37 -19.74 -10.55
N VAL A 159 12.66 -19.26 -9.54
CA VAL A 159 11.63 -20.05 -8.84
C VAL A 159 10.46 -20.23 -9.78
N LYS A 160 10.35 -21.41 -10.40
CA LYS A 160 9.19 -21.80 -11.19
C LYS A 160 8.04 -22.21 -10.28
N TRP A 161 6.81 -21.95 -10.74
CA TRP A 161 5.60 -22.43 -10.09
C TRP A 161 5.65 -23.94 -9.86
N LYS A 162 5.12 -24.38 -8.71
CA LYS A 162 5.05 -25.80 -8.34
C LYS A 162 3.60 -26.22 -8.10
N PRO A 163 3.18 -27.36 -8.70
CA PRO A 163 1.83 -27.87 -8.48
C PRO A 163 1.59 -28.22 -7.00
N PRO A 164 0.33 -28.17 -6.55
CA PRO A 164 -0.05 -28.60 -5.21
C PRO A 164 0.08 -30.13 -5.06
N ALA A 165 -0.05 -30.59 -3.81
CA ALA A 165 -0.19 -32.01 -3.50
C ALA A 165 -1.44 -32.61 -4.18
N GLU A 166 -1.44 -33.93 -4.34
CA GLU A 166 -2.61 -34.63 -4.89
C GLU A 166 -3.86 -34.33 -4.04
N ARG A 167 -5.02 -34.19 -4.71
CA ARG A 167 -6.32 -33.77 -4.13
C ARG A 167 -6.42 -32.31 -3.68
N TYR A 168 -5.35 -31.53 -3.74
CA TYR A 168 -5.41 -30.08 -3.54
C TYR A 168 -5.43 -29.34 -4.87
N LEU A 169 -6.07 -28.18 -4.86
CA LEU A 169 -5.94 -27.18 -5.91
C LEU A 169 -5.06 -26.03 -5.41
N LYS A 170 -4.51 -25.29 -6.36
CA LYS A 170 -3.69 -24.12 -6.09
C LYS A 170 -4.16 -22.94 -6.92
N CYS A 171 -4.44 -21.83 -6.26
CA CYS A 171 -4.94 -20.61 -6.86
C CYS A 171 -3.93 -19.49 -6.71
N ASN A 172 -3.32 -19.07 -7.82
CA ASN A 172 -2.44 -17.91 -7.85
C ASN A 172 -3.26 -16.65 -8.11
N SER A 173 -3.02 -15.57 -7.37
CA SER A 173 -3.65 -14.27 -7.59
C SER A 173 -2.60 -13.16 -7.70
N ASP A 174 -2.93 -12.09 -8.42
CA ASP A 174 -2.10 -10.91 -8.62
C ASP A 174 -2.99 -9.72 -9.02
N ALA A 175 -2.48 -8.50 -8.82
CA ALA A 175 -3.15 -7.29 -9.26
C ALA A 175 -2.20 -6.26 -9.92
N ALA A 176 -2.68 -5.68 -11.02
CA ALA A 176 -2.05 -4.53 -11.66
C ALA A 176 -2.78 -3.26 -11.21
N TRP A 177 -2.05 -2.30 -10.63
CA TRP A 177 -2.62 -1.02 -10.20
C TRP A 177 -2.18 0.13 -11.11
N LEU A 178 -3.16 0.91 -11.58
CA LEU A 178 -2.98 2.11 -12.39
C LEU A 178 -3.19 3.35 -11.50
N LYS A 179 -2.08 3.88 -10.99
CA LYS A 179 -2.04 4.93 -9.98
C LYS A 179 -2.79 6.21 -10.39
N GLU A 180 -2.62 6.63 -11.64
CA GLU A 180 -3.19 7.86 -12.17
C GLU A 180 -4.72 7.76 -12.32
N GLU A 181 -5.22 6.58 -12.65
CA GLU A 181 -6.65 6.33 -12.89
C GLU A 181 -7.41 5.87 -11.64
N ARG A 182 -6.70 5.53 -10.56
CA ARG A 182 -7.26 4.85 -9.37
C ARG A 182 -8.05 3.61 -9.77
N SER A 183 -7.50 2.85 -10.71
CA SER A 183 -8.09 1.66 -11.28
C SER A 183 -7.06 0.53 -11.29
N GLY A 184 -7.48 -0.67 -11.67
CA GLY A 184 -6.56 -1.79 -11.79
C GLY A 184 -7.14 -2.98 -12.52
N GLY A 185 -6.37 -4.05 -12.59
CA GLY A 185 -6.83 -5.36 -13.05
C GLY A 185 -6.47 -6.42 -12.01
N ALA A 186 -7.45 -7.23 -11.62
CA ALA A 186 -7.25 -8.42 -10.81
C ALA A 186 -7.18 -9.65 -11.72
N GLY A 187 -6.21 -10.51 -11.45
CA GLY A 187 -6.05 -11.79 -12.13
C GLY A 187 -5.88 -12.92 -11.14
N TRP A 188 -6.54 -14.05 -11.40
CA TRP A 188 -6.25 -15.28 -10.68
C TRP A 188 -6.36 -16.51 -11.56
N ILE A 189 -5.68 -17.57 -11.16
CA ILE A 189 -5.67 -18.86 -11.87
C ILE A 189 -5.63 -20.04 -10.90
N LEU A 190 -6.62 -20.91 -11.02
CA LEU A 190 -6.80 -22.16 -10.27
C LEU A 190 -6.30 -23.35 -11.10
N ARG A 191 -5.40 -24.14 -10.51
CA ARG A 191 -4.77 -25.30 -11.15
C ARG A 191 -4.80 -26.54 -10.25
N ASP A 192 -4.83 -27.72 -10.89
CA ASP A 192 -4.72 -29.00 -10.20
C ASP A 192 -3.26 -29.44 -9.96
N HIS A 193 -3.09 -30.58 -9.28
CA HIS A 193 -1.79 -31.23 -9.02
C HIS A 193 -1.00 -31.61 -10.29
N ARG A 194 -1.63 -31.62 -11.48
CA ARG A 194 -0.96 -31.85 -12.77
C ARG A 194 -0.62 -30.53 -13.48
N GLY A 195 -0.86 -29.39 -12.84
CA GLY A 195 -0.69 -28.06 -13.42
C GLY A 195 -1.74 -27.72 -14.48
N ARG A 196 -2.84 -28.48 -14.58
CA ARG A 196 -3.90 -28.18 -15.54
C ARG A 196 -4.75 -27.04 -15.01
N LEU A 197 -5.08 -26.11 -15.90
CA LEU A 197 -6.06 -25.06 -15.65
C LEU A 197 -7.41 -25.70 -15.29
N ILE A 198 -7.99 -25.25 -14.18
CA ILE A 198 -9.38 -25.54 -13.81
C ILE A 198 -10.23 -24.30 -14.08
N TRP A 199 -9.81 -23.14 -13.56
CA TRP A 199 -10.45 -21.85 -13.78
C TRP A 199 -9.41 -20.74 -13.83
N ALA A 200 -9.66 -19.69 -14.61
CA ALA A 200 -8.96 -18.41 -14.50
C ALA A 200 -9.97 -17.28 -14.47
N GLY A 201 -9.68 -16.25 -13.69
CA GLY A 201 -10.50 -15.05 -13.56
C GLY A 201 -9.73 -13.80 -13.96
N ALA A 202 -10.36 -12.98 -14.79
CA ALA A 202 -9.93 -11.62 -15.14
C ALA A 202 -11.03 -10.60 -14.79
N LYS A 203 -10.75 -9.65 -13.88
CA LYS A 203 -11.69 -8.59 -13.50
C LYS A 203 -11.01 -7.22 -13.46
N LYS A 204 -11.56 -6.23 -14.16
CA LYS A 204 -11.11 -4.84 -14.00
C LYS A 204 -11.61 -4.30 -12.66
N LEU A 205 -10.71 -3.65 -11.93
CA LEU A 205 -11.00 -3.02 -10.65
C LEU A 205 -11.21 -1.52 -10.85
N ALA A 206 -12.23 -0.97 -10.20
CA ALA A 206 -12.51 0.45 -10.15
C ALA A 206 -12.21 0.99 -8.74
N GLU A 207 -11.86 2.27 -8.65
CA GLU A 207 -11.71 3.01 -7.39
C GLU A 207 -10.67 2.45 -6.40
N VAL A 208 -9.72 1.66 -6.90
CA VAL A 208 -8.64 1.10 -6.08
C VAL A 208 -7.57 2.15 -5.85
N ARG A 209 -7.23 2.35 -4.59
CA ARG A 209 -6.41 3.46 -4.13
C ARG A 209 -4.95 3.09 -4.14
N SER A 210 -4.55 1.87 -3.77
CA SER A 210 -3.15 1.39 -3.78
C SER A 210 -2.96 0.05 -4.48
N ALA A 211 -1.69 -0.30 -4.74
CA ALA A 211 -1.30 -1.63 -5.16
C ALA A 211 -1.73 -2.73 -4.17
N ILE A 212 -1.55 -2.52 -2.86
CA ILE A 212 -1.90 -3.53 -1.86
C ILE A 212 -3.41 -3.73 -1.71
N GLU A 213 -4.21 -2.68 -1.90
CA GLU A 213 -5.68 -2.81 -1.98
C GLU A 213 -6.08 -3.59 -3.23
N ALA A 214 -5.40 -3.38 -4.37
CA ALA A 214 -5.62 -4.15 -5.59
C ALA A 214 -5.32 -5.64 -5.39
N GLU A 215 -4.20 -5.96 -4.74
CA GLU A 215 -3.81 -7.33 -4.38
C GLU A 215 -4.83 -7.99 -3.44
N ALA A 216 -5.26 -7.26 -2.40
CA ALA A 216 -6.27 -7.72 -1.45
C ALA A 216 -7.61 -8.02 -2.16
N GLU A 217 -8.02 -7.15 -3.09
CA GLU A 217 -9.19 -7.36 -3.94
C GLU A 217 -9.05 -8.59 -4.85
N ALA A 218 -7.86 -8.83 -5.41
CA ALA A 218 -7.60 -10.00 -6.24
C ALA A 218 -7.72 -11.30 -5.43
N VAL A 219 -7.12 -11.36 -4.23
CA VAL A 219 -7.23 -12.50 -3.30
C VAL A 219 -8.68 -12.71 -2.86
N ARG A 220 -9.35 -11.64 -2.40
CA ARG A 220 -10.76 -11.68 -2.00
C ARG A 220 -11.65 -12.23 -3.10
N TRP A 221 -11.51 -11.70 -4.31
CA TRP A 221 -12.32 -12.10 -5.44
C TRP A 221 -12.06 -13.56 -5.85
N ALA A 222 -10.79 -13.99 -5.84
CA ALA A 222 -10.42 -15.38 -6.09
C ALA A 222 -11.06 -16.32 -5.06
N LEU A 223 -10.94 -16.01 -3.77
CA LEU A 223 -11.56 -16.77 -2.68
C LEU A 223 -13.07 -16.87 -2.85
N GLN A 224 -13.77 -15.74 -3.00
CA GLN A 224 -15.23 -15.71 -3.17
C GLN A 224 -15.67 -16.57 -4.36
N THR A 225 -14.97 -16.47 -5.49
CA THR A 225 -15.37 -17.16 -6.72
C THR A 225 -15.09 -18.66 -6.65
N VAL A 226 -13.86 -19.03 -6.29
CA VAL A 226 -13.42 -20.43 -6.24
C VAL A 226 -14.22 -21.20 -5.19
N THR A 227 -14.45 -20.59 -4.04
CA THR A 227 -15.27 -21.21 -3.00
C THR A 227 -16.76 -21.23 -3.33
N GLY A 228 -17.26 -20.23 -4.06
CA GLY A 228 -18.62 -20.22 -4.61
C GLY A 228 -18.88 -21.34 -5.62
N PHE A 229 -17.83 -21.87 -6.27
CA PHE A 229 -17.91 -23.07 -7.11
C PHE A 229 -17.84 -24.39 -6.32
N GLY A 230 -17.73 -24.34 -4.99
CA GLY A 230 -17.64 -25.52 -4.13
C GLY A 230 -16.24 -26.15 -4.07
N TYR A 231 -15.20 -25.40 -4.43
CA TYR A 231 -13.82 -25.85 -4.21
C TYR A 231 -13.36 -25.42 -2.81
N ASP A 232 -13.35 -26.38 -1.89
CA ASP A 232 -13.04 -26.12 -0.48
C ASP A 232 -11.61 -26.55 -0.06
N ARG A 233 -10.85 -27.17 -0.97
CA ARG A 233 -9.48 -27.67 -0.75
C ARG A 233 -8.47 -26.96 -1.63
N VAL A 234 -8.14 -25.72 -1.26
CA VAL A 234 -7.40 -24.80 -2.13
C VAL A 234 -6.33 -24.04 -1.35
N GLN A 235 -5.10 -24.08 -1.86
CA GLN A 235 -4.02 -23.19 -1.43
C GLN A 235 -4.00 -21.94 -2.33
N PHE A 236 -4.28 -20.79 -1.76
CA PHE A 236 -4.18 -19.50 -2.45
C PHE A 236 -2.76 -18.93 -2.29
N GLU A 237 -2.21 -18.41 -3.37
CA GLU A 237 -0.86 -17.85 -3.44
C GLU A 237 -0.92 -16.40 -3.91
N THR A 238 -0.37 -15.48 -3.12
CA THR A 238 -0.12 -14.08 -3.48
C THR A 238 1.38 -13.81 -3.46
N ASP A 239 1.86 -12.91 -4.31
CA ASP A 239 3.24 -12.43 -4.27
C ASP A 239 3.45 -11.22 -3.35
N SER A 240 2.40 -10.78 -2.65
CA SER A 240 2.47 -9.77 -1.60
C SER A 240 2.66 -10.43 -0.23
N LEU A 241 3.93 -10.49 0.22
CA LEU A 241 4.27 -11.02 1.54
C LEU A 241 3.55 -10.27 2.67
N GLN A 242 3.44 -8.95 2.53
CA GLN A 242 2.76 -8.09 3.50
C GLN A 242 1.27 -8.39 3.59
N LEU A 243 0.60 -8.55 2.44
CA LEU A 243 -0.81 -8.92 2.41
C LEU A 243 -1.04 -10.28 3.08
N MET A 244 -0.21 -11.27 2.75
CA MET A 244 -0.31 -12.60 3.36
C MET A 244 -0.15 -12.54 4.89
N ARG A 245 0.80 -11.75 5.40
CA ARG A 245 1.00 -11.57 6.84
C ARG A 245 -0.20 -10.93 7.52
N MET A 246 -0.78 -9.88 6.93
CA MET A 246 -2.02 -9.27 7.44
C MET A 246 -3.19 -10.26 7.45
N ILE A 247 -3.37 -11.04 6.37
CA ILE A 247 -4.42 -12.06 6.29
C ILE A 247 -4.28 -13.12 7.40
N ASN A 248 -3.05 -13.53 7.69
CA ASN A 248 -2.75 -14.55 8.69
C ASN A 248 -2.63 -14.01 10.13
N GLY A 249 -2.83 -12.70 10.35
CA GLY A 249 -2.69 -12.06 11.66
C GLY A 249 -1.26 -11.98 12.18
N GLU A 250 -0.27 -12.09 11.29
CA GLU A 250 1.17 -11.95 11.60
C GLU A 250 1.63 -10.48 11.56
N GLU A 251 0.83 -9.59 10.97
CA GLU A 251 1.08 -8.16 10.82
C GLU A 251 -0.22 -7.39 11.07
N GLU A 252 -0.12 -6.17 11.61
CA GLU A 252 -1.28 -5.32 11.91
C GLU A 252 -2.02 -4.95 10.61
N THR A 253 -3.34 -5.13 10.62
CA THR A 253 -4.17 -4.79 9.48
C THR A 253 -4.35 -3.29 9.36
N TRP A 254 -4.14 -2.76 8.16
CA TRP A 254 -4.34 -1.33 7.93
C TRP A 254 -5.84 -0.99 8.00
N PRO A 255 -6.24 0.11 8.66
CA PRO A 255 -7.66 0.45 8.86
C PRO A 255 -8.51 0.48 7.58
N LEU A 256 -7.90 0.78 6.43
CA LEU A 256 -8.58 0.83 5.14
C LEU A 256 -8.67 -0.52 4.42
N LEU A 257 -7.80 -1.48 4.77
CA LEU A 257 -7.89 -2.86 4.29
C LEU A 257 -8.70 -3.75 5.23
N GLU A 258 -8.95 -3.30 6.47
CA GLU A 258 -9.71 -4.02 7.50
C GLU A 258 -10.98 -4.69 6.95
N PRO A 259 -11.86 -4.02 6.18
CA PRO A 259 -13.07 -4.67 5.67
C PRO A 259 -12.77 -5.84 4.72
N ILE A 260 -11.76 -5.68 3.85
CA ILE A 260 -11.36 -6.69 2.86
C ILE A 260 -10.71 -7.88 3.58
N ILE A 261 -9.83 -7.62 4.55
CA ILE A 261 -9.14 -8.64 5.33
C ILE A 261 -10.12 -9.43 6.20
N GLN A 262 -11.09 -8.76 6.83
CA GLN A 262 -12.15 -9.42 7.60
C GLN A 262 -13.01 -10.34 6.71
N GLU A 263 -13.36 -9.92 5.50
CA GLU A 263 -14.07 -10.78 4.54
C GLU A 263 -13.23 -12.00 4.12
N ILE A 264 -11.93 -11.80 3.85
CA ILE A 264 -11.00 -12.90 3.53
C ILE A 264 -10.91 -13.89 4.70
N ALA A 265 -10.71 -13.39 5.92
CA ALA A 265 -10.62 -14.21 7.12
C ALA A 265 -11.91 -14.98 7.39
N ALA A 266 -13.08 -14.38 7.17
CA ALA A 266 -14.38 -15.04 7.26
C ALA A 266 -14.55 -16.16 6.21
N LEU A 267 -14.08 -15.94 4.98
CA LEU A 267 -14.12 -16.96 3.92
C LEU A 267 -13.21 -18.16 4.24
N MET A 268 -12.06 -17.90 4.86
CA MET A 268 -11.11 -18.91 5.30
C MET A 268 -11.64 -19.69 6.53
N SER A 269 -12.22 -19.01 7.53
CA SER A 269 -12.70 -19.66 8.75
C SER A 269 -13.88 -20.62 8.52
N MET A 270 -14.66 -20.41 7.45
CA MET A 270 -15.72 -21.33 7.05
C MET A 270 -15.20 -22.68 6.52
N ARG A 271 -13.90 -22.81 6.19
CA ARG A 271 -13.35 -23.97 5.49
C ARG A 271 -11.92 -24.30 5.96
N GLU A 272 -11.77 -25.40 6.69
CA GLU A 272 -10.49 -25.79 7.30
C GLU A 272 -9.35 -26.05 6.28
N GLU A 273 -9.66 -26.41 5.03
CA GLU A 273 -8.66 -26.74 4.00
C GLU A 273 -8.31 -25.57 3.06
N ILE A 274 -8.67 -24.33 3.42
CA ILE A 274 -8.28 -23.13 2.68
C ILE A 274 -7.15 -22.40 3.40
N THR A 275 -6.10 -22.07 2.64
CA THR A 275 -4.95 -21.30 3.15
C THR A 275 -4.56 -20.21 2.16
N VAL A 276 -3.99 -19.11 2.68
CA VAL A 276 -3.34 -18.07 1.87
C VAL A 276 -1.87 -18.05 2.25
N VAL A 277 -1.00 -18.21 1.25
CA VAL A 277 0.46 -18.27 1.44
C VAL A 277 1.18 -17.33 0.47
N TYR A 278 2.39 -16.93 0.84
CA TYR A 278 3.24 -16.13 -0.03
C TYR A 278 3.93 -17.03 -1.06
N TYR A 279 3.98 -16.56 -2.31
CA TYR A 279 4.75 -17.18 -3.37
C TYR A 279 5.54 -16.15 -4.19
N PRO A 280 6.84 -16.37 -4.48
CA PRO A 280 7.63 -15.38 -5.19
C PRO A 280 7.07 -15.02 -6.57
N ARG A 281 7.13 -13.74 -6.92
CA ARG A 281 6.66 -13.20 -8.20
C ARG A 281 7.18 -13.94 -9.45
N SER A 282 8.41 -14.46 -9.40
CA SER A 282 8.99 -15.26 -10.49
C SER A 282 8.19 -16.52 -10.82
N GLY A 283 7.44 -17.06 -9.87
CA GLY A 283 6.54 -18.19 -10.05
C GLY A 283 5.05 -17.82 -10.04
N ASN A 284 4.73 -16.52 -10.01
CA ASN A 284 3.36 -15.98 -10.12
C ASN A 284 3.07 -15.35 -11.50
N LYS A 285 3.96 -15.53 -12.47
CA LYS A 285 3.94 -14.86 -13.80
C LYS A 285 2.60 -14.98 -14.53
N THR A 286 1.92 -16.12 -14.40
CA THR A 286 0.62 -16.34 -15.07
C THR A 286 -0.48 -15.45 -14.47
N ALA A 287 -0.54 -15.27 -13.15
CA ALA A 287 -1.50 -14.36 -12.52
C ALA A 287 -1.16 -12.89 -12.81
N ASP A 288 0.12 -12.49 -12.73
CA ASP A 288 0.62 -11.15 -13.13
C ASP A 288 0.20 -10.81 -14.56
N ARG A 289 0.34 -11.76 -15.49
CA ARG A 289 -0.07 -11.59 -16.88
C ARG A 289 -1.57 -11.33 -17.01
N ILE A 290 -2.41 -12.11 -16.30
CA ILE A 290 -3.86 -11.90 -16.30
C ILE A 290 -4.18 -10.51 -15.77
N ALA A 291 -3.62 -10.13 -14.62
CA ALA A 291 -3.86 -8.85 -13.97
C ALA A 291 -3.52 -7.66 -14.89
N ARG A 292 -2.34 -7.71 -15.54
CA ARG A 292 -1.89 -6.66 -16.48
C ARG A 292 -2.75 -6.56 -17.73
N GLU A 293 -3.12 -7.68 -18.34
CA GLU A 293 -4.00 -7.63 -19.52
C GLU A 293 -5.38 -7.09 -19.15
N THR A 294 -5.87 -7.45 -17.96
CA THR A 294 -7.19 -7.06 -17.47
C THR A 294 -7.30 -5.57 -17.15
N SER A 295 -6.21 -4.92 -16.73
CA SER A 295 -6.24 -3.47 -16.45
C SER A 295 -6.60 -2.65 -17.70
N THR A 296 -6.32 -3.18 -18.90
CA THR A 296 -6.65 -2.58 -20.19
C THR A 296 -8.09 -2.78 -20.65
N PHE A 297 -8.90 -3.59 -19.93
CA PHE A 297 -10.28 -3.86 -20.33
C PHE A 297 -11.12 -2.59 -20.31
N THR A 298 -12.09 -2.50 -21.21
CA THR A 298 -13.06 -1.39 -21.23
C THR A 298 -14.25 -1.65 -20.30
N SER A 299 -14.57 -2.92 -20.04
CA SER A 299 -15.68 -3.36 -19.20
C SER A 299 -15.22 -3.81 -17.82
N PHE A 300 -16.03 -3.53 -16.80
CA PHE A 300 -15.83 -3.99 -15.41
C PHE A 300 -16.46 -5.36 -15.14
N VAL A 301 -17.14 -5.96 -16.13
CA VAL A 301 -17.73 -7.29 -15.98
C VAL A 301 -16.63 -8.34 -15.84
N PRO A 302 -16.61 -9.13 -14.75
CA PRO A 302 -15.63 -10.19 -14.56
C PRO A 302 -15.75 -11.26 -15.67
N LYS A 303 -14.60 -11.74 -16.15
CA LYS A 303 -14.52 -12.85 -17.11
C LYS A 303 -13.93 -14.07 -16.43
N LEU A 304 -14.55 -15.22 -16.68
CA LEU A 304 -14.13 -16.51 -16.16
C LEU A 304 -13.84 -17.47 -17.32
N TYR A 305 -12.75 -18.21 -17.21
CA TYR A 305 -12.27 -19.12 -18.24
C TYR A 305 -12.09 -20.52 -17.65
N SER A 306 -12.87 -21.49 -18.12
CA SER A 306 -12.68 -22.92 -17.83
C SER A 306 -11.73 -23.60 -18.84
N MET A 307 -11.37 -22.89 -19.91
CA MET A 307 -10.43 -23.33 -20.94
C MET A 307 -9.39 -22.25 -21.16
N SER A 308 -8.15 -22.65 -21.45
CA SER A 308 -7.04 -21.72 -21.64
C SER A 308 -7.30 -20.79 -22.83
N PRO A 309 -7.41 -19.47 -22.62
CA PRO A 309 -7.36 -18.51 -23.71
C PRO A 309 -6.00 -18.56 -24.42
N THR A 310 -5.97 -18.26 -25.72
CA THR A 310 -4.74 -18.28 -26.52
C THR A 310 -3.63 -17.38 -25.96
N TRP A 311 -4.01 -16.24 -25.37
CA TRP A 311 -3.07 -15.28 -24.77
C TRP A 311 -2.47 -15.73 -23.42
N LEU A 312 -2.98 -16.82 -22.82
CA LEU A 312 -2.43 -17.44 -21.60
C LEU A 312 -1.64 -18.73 -21.87
N SER A 313 -1.77 -19.32 -23.06
CA SER A 313 -1.19 -20.63 -23.36
C SER A 313 0.33 -20.67 -23.15
N SER A 314 1.05 -19.63 -23.57
CA SER A 314 2.51 -19.56 -23.42
C SER A 314 2.96 -19.51 -21.95
N CYS A 315 2.24 -18.77 -21.10
CA CYS A 315 2.51 -18.73 -19.66
C CYS A 315 2.27 -20.10 -19.02
N LEU A 316 1.18 -20.76 -19.37
CA LEU A 316 0.86 -22.10 -18.85
C LEU A 316 1.84 -23.17 -19.30
N GLU A 317 2.33 -23.09 -20.53
CA GLU A 317 3.38 -23.98 -21.03
C GLU A 317 4.71 -23.77 -20.31
N SER A 318 5.05 -22.53 -19.99
CA SER A 318 6.29 -22.21 -19.25
C SER A 318 6.30 -22.73 -17.81
N ASP A 319 5.11 -22.84 -17.20
CA ASP A 319 4.89 -23.37 -15.84
C ASP A 319 4.86 -24.92 -15.80
N LYS A 320 4.72 -25.61 -16.95
CA LYS A 320 4.80 -27.07 -16.98
C LYS A 320 6.23 -27.53 -16.69
N LEU A 321 6.38 -28.37 -15.67
CA LEU A 321 7.63 -29.07 -15.43
C LEU A 321 7.92 -29.96 -16.64
N VAL A 322 9.08 -29.78 -17.27
CA VAL A 322 9.57 -30.72 -18.28
C VAL A 322 9.78 -32.05 -17.57
N VAL A 323 8.83 -32.96 -17.73
CA VAL A 323 9.02 -34.35 -17.32
C VAL A 323 10.11 -34.88 -18.23
N ARG A 324 11.33 -34.99 -17.70
CA ARG A 324 12.36 -35.82 -18.33
C ARG A 324 11.88 -37.26 -18.16
N THR A 325 11.24 -37.79 -19.20
CA THR A 325 10.98 -39.22 -19.37
C THR A 325 12.28 -40.00 -19.43
#